data_AF-A0A971NRW4-F1
#
_entry.id   AF-A0A971NRW4-F1
#
_cell.length_a   1.000
_cell.length_b   1.000
_cell.length_c   1.000
_cell.angle_alpha   90.00
_cell.angle_beta   90.00
_cell.angle_gamma   90.00
#
_symmetry.space_group_name_H-M   'P 1'
#
loop_
_entity.id
_entity.type
_entity.pdbx_description
1 polymer ?
#
loop_
_entity_poly.entity_id
_entity_poly.type
_entity_poly.pdbx_seq_one_letter_code
_entity_poly.pdbx_strand_id
1 'polypeptide(L)' 'MGKGDRRSKRGKIWRGTTGKTRPKSRRKKEAKAAS' A
#
# COMPACT_ATOMS: atom_id res chain seq x y z
N MET A 1 -2.36 -3.37 13.12
CA MET A 1 -3.35 -2.92 12.12
C MET A 1 -4.18 -4.11 11.64
N GLY A 2 -5.48 -4.11 11.90
CA GLY A 2 -6.39 -5.21 11.54
C GLY A 2 -6.79 -5.21 10.06
N LYS A 3 -7.58 -6.21 9.66
CA LYS A 3 -8.11 -6.34 8.29
C LYS A 3 -9.02 -5.16 7.87
N GLY A 4 -9.64 -4.49 8.85
CA GLY A 4 -10.50 -3.32 8.60
C GLY A 4 -9.75 -2.05 8.21
N ASP A 5 -8.47 -1.93 8.58
CA ASP A 5 -7.68 -0.71 8.37
C ASP A 5 -7.23 -0.56 6.91
N ARG A 6 -7.89 0.36 6.20
CA ARG A 6 -7.64 0.70 4.79
C ARG A 6 -6.28 1.34 4.53
N ARG A 7 -5.59 1.90 5.53
CA ARG A 7 -4.27 2.54 5.35
C ARG A 7 -3.15 1.51 5.42
N SER A 8 -3.34 0.43 6.15
CA SER A 8 -2.37 -0.65 6.32
C SER A 8 -2.18 -1.51 5.06
N LYS A 9 -1.02 -2.16 4.95
CA LYS A 9 -0.78 -3.19 3.93
C LYS A 9 -1.75 -4.36 4.09
N ARG A 10 -2.00 -4.80 5.32
CA ARG A 10 -2.86 -5.97 5.64
C ARG A 10 -4.33 -5.74 5.28
N GLY A 11 -4.89 -4.56 5.60
CA GLY A 11 -6.25 -4.23 5.22
C GLY A 11 -6.42 -4.00 3.71
N LYS A 12 -5.40 -3.48 3.02
CA LYS A 12 -5.38 -3.43 1.55
C LYS A 12 -5.30 -4.82 0.89
N ILE A 13 -4.60 -5.77 1.51
CA ILE A 13 -4.63 -7.18 1.05
C ILE A 13 -6.04 -7.75 1.20
N TRP A 14 -6.65 -7.61 2.39
CA TRP A 14 -7.97 -8.18 2.67
C TRP A 14 -9.07 -7.59 1.77
N ARG A 15 -9.02 -6.29 1.50
CA ARG A 15 -9.98 -5.61 0.60
C ARG A 15 -9.64 -5.74 -0.89
N GLY A 16 -8.49 -6.31 -1.25
CA GLY A 16 -8.03 -6.38 -2.64
C GLY A 16 -7.56 -5.06 -3.26
N THR A 17 -7.45 -3.97 -2.50
CA THR A 17 -7.11 -2.64 -3.01
C THR A 17 -5.60 -2.35 -3.04
N THR A 18 -5.19 -1.33 -3.80
CA THR A 18 -3.79 -0.88 -3.90
C THR A 18 -3.60 0.51 -3.31
N GLY A 19 -2.35 0.90 -3.05
CA GLY A 19 -2.01 2.28 -2.73
C GLY A 19 -0.59 2.39 -2.19
N LYS A 20 -0.22 3.52 -1.57
CA LYS A 20 1.16 3.77 -1.07
C LYS A 20 1.77 2.60 -0.28
N THR A 21 0.98 1.99 0.60
CA THR A 21 1.40 0.86 1.45
C THR A 21 1.30 -0.53 0.80
N ARG A 22 0.55 -0.69 -0.29
CA ARG A 22 0.45 -1.91 -1.12
C ARG A 22 0.48 -1.54 -2.61
N PRO A 23 1.64 -1.14 -3.16
CA PRO A 23 1.77 -0.81 -4.59
C PRO A 23 1.76 -2.09 -5.45
N LYS A 24 1.22 -2.01 -6.67
CA LYS A 24 1.20 -3.12 -7.65
C LYS A 24 2.56 -3.32 -8.33
N SER A 25 3.31 -2.25 -8.57
CA SER A 25 4.67 -2.30 -9.12
C SER A 25 5.68 -1.81 -8.09
N ARG A 26 6.85 -2.46 -8.02
CA ARG A 26 7.95 -2.04 -7.13
C ARG A 26 8.44 -0.62 -7.42
N ARG A 27 8.29 -0.13 -8.66
CA ARG A 27 8.78 1.18 -9.12
C ARG A 27 8.16 2.42 -8.46
N LYS A 28 6.96 2.33 -7.85
CA LYS A 28 6.32 3.53 -7.26
C LYS A 28 6.84 3.92 -5.88
N LYS A 29 7.68 3.11 -5.23
CA LYS A 29 8.24 3.45 -3.91
C LYS A 29 9.44 4.39 -4.00
N GLU A 30 10.16 4.36 -5.12
CA GLU A 30 11.36 5.19 -5.35
C GLU A 30 10.99 6.64 -5.67
N ALA A 31 9.86 6.88 -6.33
CA ALA A 31 9.40 8.22 -6.72
C ALA A 31 9.00 9.17 -5.57
N LYS A 32 8.99 8.71 -4.30
CA LYS A 32 8.65 9.56 -3.14
C LYS A 32 9.77 9.68 -2.11
N ALA A 33 10.95 9.11 -2.37
CA ALA A 33 12.13 9.26 -1.52
C ALA A 33 13.16 10.26 -2.09
N ALA A 34 12.93 10.75 -3.31
CA ALA A 34 13.84 11.65 -4.04
C ALA A 34 13.28 13.07 -4.25
N SER A 35 12.32 13.50 -3.43
CA SER A 35 11.76 14.86 -3.46
C SER A 35 11.58 15.41 -2.06
#